data_AF-A0A812UEQ5-F1
#
_entry.id   AF-A0A812UEQ5-F1
#
_cell.length_a   1.000
_cell.length_b   1.000
_cell.length_c   1.000
_cell.angle_alpha   90.00
_cell.angle_beta   90.00
_cell.angle_gamma   90.00
#
_symmetry.space_group_name_H-M   'P 1'
#
loop_
_entity.id
_entity.type
_entity.pdbx_description
1 polymer ?
#
loop_
_entity_poly.entity_id
_entity_poly.type
_entity_poly.pdbx_seq_one_letter_code
_entity_poly.pdbx_strand_id
1 'polypeptide(L)'
;MASTNHGGGGRLSCSATDRKGPPAGLARALDWPLSKDEKRHCAMKLFQREVEASAEQLDEQSDQIDELQEEIKVLRRLSNCSTAAGSLSPASGEAPDPGAEAELREKGPCEETLLAAVEAYDTACQRSHSQPNRSPEHIAKFYGGCEEHAADFWGCVAEKDDLSPLEAAMWLAKSLPVPIIMEGRARARRWRASLLRGGRSRAGFEELRARAWAAAEAPALRLEAQRELRRAFRGEVFLDTPGFTEAVVGISQTISAPSGDHVPGSTHIAALLLFGLIPDSATLEEAEADAFWCFFELHTENKNSPTDRRAKRLQELLRTFDDELCEALTRQGLIFVAARLGEALFASGGFALEPCAKLWDVMLNDAERFAFSDWVLCALVLLNRFQLLRIADDAAQLAEALQALPRTVPVVRTLRFAAALRAAARRRQRRDTKVSRARVRSPQLDEEAQGPLQVLGSWFGPGLIQPCFVALSWGSIFYC
;
A
#
# COMPACT_ATOMS: atom_id res chain seq x y z
N MET A 1 56.77 33.00 -1.67
CA MET A 1 55.87 34.08 -2.10
C MET A 1 54.45 33.57 -1.97
N ALA A 2 53.70 34.17 -1.05
CA ALA A 2 52.34 33.80 -0.71
C ALA A 2 51.35 34.30 -1.77
N SER A 3 50.34 33.49 -2.10
CA SER A 3 49.11 33.98 -2.70
C SER A 3 47.94 33.15 -2.19
N THR A 4 47.14 33.81 -1.36
CA THR A 4 45.83 33.40 -0.86
C THR A 4 44.80 33.48 -1.98
N ASN A 5 43.91 32.49 -2.09
CA ASN A 5 42.71 32.64 -2.93
C ASN A 5 41.47 32.17 -2.16
N HIS A 6 40.54 33.10 -1.96
CA HIS A 6 39.22 32.93 -1.37
C HIS A 6 38.21 32.54 -2.47
N GLY A 7 37.49 31.43 -2.28
CA GLY A 7 36.35 31.04 -3.10
C GLY A 7 35.07 31.04 -2.27
N GLY A 8 34.23 32.06 -2.49
CA GLY A 8 33.01 32.34 -1.73
C GLY A 8 31.82 31.42 -2.05
N GLY A 9 31.00 31.20 -1.02
CA GLY A 9 29.71 30.52 -1.11
C GLY A 9 28.61 31.44 -1.65
N GLY A 10 28.00 31.07 -2.76
CA GLY A 10 26.78 31.66 -3.28
C GLY A 10 25.54 31.05 -2.62
N ARG A 11 24.82 31.84 -1.81
CA ARG A 11 23.46 31.53 -1.37
C ARG A 11 22.48 31.90 -2.48
N LEU A 12 21.72 30.92 -2.96
CA LEU A 12 20.60 31.13 -3.88
C LEU A 12 19.40 31.71 -3.09
N SER A 13 18.99 32.89 -3.51
CA SER A 13 17.79 33.60 -3.08
C SER A 13 16.57 33.02 -3.81
N CYS A 14 15.61 32.47 -3.05
CA CYS A 14 14.31 32.05 -3.58
C CYS A 14 13.37 33.26 -3.60
N SER A 15 12.95 33.64 -4.80
CA SER A 15 11.97 34.69 -5.08
C SER A 15 10.59 34.39 -4.48
N ALA A 16 10.02 35.37 -3.79
CA ALA A 16 8.68 35.33 -3.23
C ALA A 16 7.62 35.30 -4.36
N THR A 17 6.88 34.20 -4.47
CA THR A 17 5.64 34.15 -5.26
C THR A 17 4.45 34.51 -4.39
N ASP A 18 3.75 35.52 -4.87
CA ASP A 18 2.53 36.15 -4.41
C ASP A 18 1.41 35.14 -4.06
N ARG A 19 1.06 35.02 -2.77
CA ARG A 19 -0.06 34.21 -2.28
C ARG A 19 -1.29 35.12 -2.14
N LYS A 20 -2.20 35.06 -3.12
CA LYS A 20 -3.57 35.57 -2.97
C LYS A 20 -4.25 34.83 -1.80
N GLY A 21 -4.65 35.59 -0.78
CA GLY A 21 -5.45 35.10 0.34
C GLY A 21 -6.83 34.60 -0.11
N PRO A 22 -7.50 33.79 0.74
CA PRO A 22 -8.82 33.25 0.42
C PRO A 22 -9.88 34.36 0.35
N PRO A 23 -10.96 34.15 -0.43
CA PRO A 23 -12.01 35.16 -0.63
C PRO A 23 -12.70 35.53 0.69
N ALA A 24 -12.87 36.83 0.91
CA ALA A 24 -13.36 37.46 2.15
C ALA A 24 -14.78 37.03 2.61
N GLY A 25 -15.51 36.23 1.82
CA GLY A 25 -16.84 35.72 2.16
C GLY A 25 -16.85 34.53 3.13
N LEU A 26 -15.76 33.76 3.24
CA LEU A 26 -15.72 32.52 4.04
C LEU A 26 -15.31 32.71 5.49
N ALA A 27 -14.70 33.86 5.83
CA ALA A 27 -14.35 34.20 7.21
C ALA A 27 -15.59 34.50 8.08
N ARG A 28 -16.72 34.87 7.48
CA ARG A 28 -17.97 35.19 8.20
C ARG A 28 -18.82 33.97 8.59
N ALA A 29 -18.58 32.80 8.00
CA ALA A 29 -19.32 31.57 8.33
C ALA A 29 -18.71 30.78 9.50
N LEU A 30 -17.62 31.28 10.10
CA LEU A 30 -16.88 30.61 11.18
C LEU A 30 -17.01 31.31 12.55
N ASP A 31 -17.76 32.41 12.64
CA ASP A 31 -18.08 33.13 13.89
C ASP A 31 -19.40 32.64 14.53
N TRP A 32 -19.57 31.32 14.68
CA TRP A 32 -20.67 30.81 15.53
C TRP A 32 -20.20 30.74 16.99
N PRO A 33 -20.87 31.41 17.95
CA PRO A 33 -20.46 31.44 19.35
C PRO A 33 -20.99 30.21 20.07
N LEU A 34 -20.73 29.01 19.54
CA LEU A 34 -21.02 27.78 20.24
C LEU A 34 -19.88 27.49 21.22
N SER A 35 -20.25 27.19 22.45
CA SER A 35 -19.33 26.67 23.46
C SER A 35 -18.66 25.38 22.95
N LYS A 36 -17.53 25.03 23.56
CA LYS A 36 -16.77 23.83 23.19
C LYS A 36 -17.62 22.55 23.31
N ASP A 37 -18.56 22.52 24.25
CA ASP A 37 -19.44 21.38 24.50
C ASP A 37 -20.59 21.31 23.47
N GLU A 38 -21.13 22.45 23.04
CA GLU A 38 -22.14 22.48 21.96
C GLU A 38 -21.54 22.05 20.61
N LYS A 39 -20.29 22.45 20.33
CA LYS A 39 -19.55 21.97 19.15
C LYS A 39 -19.35 20.45 19.19
N ARG A 40 -19.06 19.90 20.39
CA ARG A 40 -18.91 18.45 20.60
C ARG A 40 -20.25 17.72 20.39
N HIS A 41 -21.33 18.23 20.98
CA HIS A 41 -22.65 17.63 20.87
C HIS A 41 -23.14 17.62 19.42
N CYS A 42 -22.87 18.69 18.66
CA CYS A 42 -23.16 18.72 17.23
C CYS A 42 -22.34 17.70 16.44
N ALA A 43 -21.03 17.57 16.70
CA ALA A 43 -20.19 16.58 16.02
C ALA A 43 -20.68 15.15 16.29
N MET A 44 -21.04 14.83 17.54
CA MET A 44 -21.51 13.50 17.92
C MET A 44 -22.86 13.15 17.28
N LYS A 45 -23.78 14.13 17.19
CA LYS A 45 -25.05 13.96 16.44
C LYS A 45 -24.84 13.76 14.94
N LEU A 46 -23.83 14.40 14.34
CA LEU A 46 -23.51 14.19 12.93
C LEU A 46 -22.96 12.79 12.68
N PHE A 47 -22.05 12.31 13.55
CA PHE A 47 -21.54 10.94 13.44
C PHE A 47 -22.63 9.89 13.63
N GLN A 48 -23.50 10.06 14.64
CA GLN A 48 -24.60 9.13 14.85
C GLN A 48 -25.51 9.02 13.62
N ARG A 49 -25.82 10.15 12.98
CA ARG A 49 -26.59 10.17 11.74
C ARG A 49 -25.86 9.53 10.55
N GLU A 50 -24.55 9.66 10.46
CA GLU A 50 -23.76 9.01 9.40
C GLU A 50 -23.72 7.48 9.59
N VAL A 51 -23.67 7.02 10.84
CA VAL A 51 -23.79 5.60 11.18
C VAL A 51 -25.18 5.07 10.83
N GLU A 52 -26.24 5.81 11.17
CA GLU A 52 -27.62 5.46 10.81
C GLU A 52 -27.81 5.41 9.29
N ALA A 53 -27.35 6.42 8.54
CA ALA A 53 -27.44 6.43 7.08
C ALA A 53 -26.61 5.30 6.41
N SER A 54 -25.46 4.95 6.98
CA SER A 54 -24.65 3.84 6.49
C SER A 54 -25.32 2.49 6.76
N ALA A 55 -26.05 2.36 7.88
CA ALA A 55 -26.84 1.17 8.17
C ALA A 55 -28.01 1.03 7.20
N GLU A 56 -28.75 2.12 6.94
CA GLU A 56 -29.82 2.14 5.93
C GLU A 56 -29.30 1.76 4.53
N GLN A 57 -28.13 2.28 4.14
CA GLN A 57 -27.52 1.91 2.86
C GLN A 57 -27.11 0.44 2.78
N LEU A 58 -26.66 -0.15 3.89
CA LEU A 58 -26.33 -1.58 3.94
C LEU A 58 -27.59 -2.44 3.86
N ASP A 59 -28.68 -2.03 4.50
CA ASP A 59 -29.97 -2.70 4.40
C ASP A 59 -30.50 -2.64 2.96
N GLU A 60 -30.44 -1.48 2.29
CA GLU A 60 -30.81 -1.34 0.87
C GLU A 60 -29.97 -2.23 -0.05
N GLN A 61 -28.66 -2.33 0.20
CA GLN A 61 -27.78 -3.24 -0.56
C GLN A 61 -28.10 -4.71 -0.31
N SER A 62 -28.50 -5.06 0.92
CA SER A 62 -28.95 -6.41 1.26
C SER A 62 -30.24 -6.76 0.51
N ASP A 63 -31.21 -5.84 0.49
CA ASP A 63 -32.47 -6.01 -0.24
C ASP A 63 -32.23 -6.18 -1.75
N GLN A 64 -31.32 -5.41 -2.34
CA GLN A 64 -30.92 -5.58 -3.75
C GLN A 64 -30.27 -6.93 -4.03
N ILE A 65 -29.45 -7.43 -3.10
CA ILE A 65 -28.84 -8.76 -3.23
C ILE A 65 -29.94 -9.84 -3.19
N ASP A 66 -30.92 -9.70 -2.31
CA ASP A 66 -32.03 -10.66 -2.21
C ASP A 66 -32.94 -10.63 -3.45
N GLU A 67 -33.21 -9.45 -4.00
CA GLU A 67 -33.95 -9.30 -5.27
C GLU A 67 -33.23 -9.96 -6.44
N LEU A 68 -31.91 -9.70 -6.60
CA LEU A 68 -31.09 -10.33 -7.63
C LEU A 68 -31.02 -11.85 -7.45
N GLN A 69 -31.03 -12.35 -6.21
CA GLN A 69 -31.08 -13.79 -5.95
C GLN A 69 -32.42 -14.41 -6.37
N GLU A 70 -33.55 -13.74 -6.15
CA GLU A 70 -34.85 -14.19 -6.64
C GLU A 70 -34.92 -14.16 -8.17
N GLU A 71 -34.37 -13.13 -8.82
CA GLU A 71 -34.28 -13.07 -10.29
C GLU A 71 -33.48 -14.26 -10.84
N ILE A 72 -32.32 -14.56 -10.24
CA ILE A 72 -31.50 -15.73 -10.60
C ILE A 72 -32.30 -17.03 -10.41
N LYS A 73 -33.10 -17.15 -9.34
CA LYS A 73 -33.96 -18.33 -9.12
C LYS A 73 -35.02 -18.46 -10.22
N VAL A 74 -35.65 -17.37 -10.65
CA VAL A 74 -36.63 -17.35 -11.74
C VAL A 74 -35.97 -17.75 -13.06
N LEU A 75 -34.83 -17.13 -13.41
CA LEU A 75 -34.07 -17.45 -14.62
C LEU A 75 -33.65 -18.93 -14.66
N ARG A 76 -33.27 -19.52 -13.52
CA ARG A 76 -32.97 -20.96 -13.42
C ARG A 76 -34.21 -21.83 -13.65
N ARG A 77 -35.39 -21.43 -13.16
CA ARG A 77 -36.64 -22.16 -13.42
C ARG A 77 -37.01 -22.11 -14.90
N LEU A 78 -36.94 -20.93 -15.52
CA LEU A 78 -37.20 -20.75 -16.96
C LEU A 78 -36.22 -21.57 -17.81
N SER A 79 -34.93 -21.53 -17.47
CA SER A 79 -33.91 -22.33 -18.15
C SER A 79 -34.20 -23.83 -18.04
N ASN A 80 -34.62 -24.33 -16.87
CA ASN A 80 -34.93 -25.75 -16.68
C ASN A 80 -36.21 -26.18 -17.41
N CYS A 81 -37.19 -25.29 -17.56
CA CYS A 81 -38.40 -25.56 -18.34
C CYS A 81 -38.12 -25.63 -19.85
N SER A 82 -37.22 -24.78 -20.37
CA SER A 82 -36.84 -24.82 -21.80
C SER A 82 -36.14 -26.12 -22.21
N THR A 83 -35.36 -26.75 -21.32
CA THR A 83 -34.69 -28.02 -21.64
C THR A 83 -35.62 -29.23 -21.54
N ALA A 84 -36.70 -29.16 -20.75
CA ALA A 84 -37.66 -30.25 -20.60
C ALA A 84 -38.61 -30.40 -21.81
N ALA A 85 -38.86 -29.32 -22.56
CA ALA A 85 -39.73 -29.36 -23.74
C ALA A 85 -39.05 -29.93 -25.01
N GLY A 86 -37.73 -30.11 -25.02
CA GLY A 86 -36.96 -30.59 -26.17
C GLY A 86 -36.86 -32.10 -26.33
N SER A 87 -37.44 -32.90 -25.43
CA SER A 87 -37.36 -34.36 -25.44
C SER A 87 -38.71 -35.02 -25.72
N LEU A 88 -39.38 -34.63 -26.80
CA LEU A 88 -40.44 -35.44 -27.40
C LEU A 88 -40.00 -35.95 -28.77
N SER A 89 -39.85 -37.27 -28.80
CA SER A 89 -39.53 -38.11 -29.96
C SER A 89 -40.54 -37.90 -31.10
N PRO A 90 -40.12 -37.81 -32.38
CA PRO A 90 -41.05 -37.65 -33.49
C PRO A 90 -41.59 -39.03 -33.88
N ALA A 91 -42.85 -39.29 -33.53
CA ALA A 91 -43.64 -40.35 -34.15
C ALA A 91 -44.79 -39.72 -34.94
N SER A 92 -44.66 -39.83 -36.27
CA SER A 92 -45.73 -39.90 -37.28
C SER A 92 -46.88 -38.88 -37.26
N GLY A 93 -46.94 -38.11 -38.35
CA GLY A 93 -48.16 -38.09 -39.16
C GLY A 93 -49.11 -36.92 -38.97
N GLU A 94 -49.48 -36.34 -40.11
CA GLU A 94 -50.63 -35.48 -40.38
C GLU A 94 -50.53 -33.98 -40.05
N ALA A 95 -50.81 -33.22 -41.11
CA ALA A 95 -50.83 -31.78 -41.20
C ALA A 95 -52.10 -31.19 -40.60
N PRO A 96 -52.02 -29.98 -40.02
CA PRO A 96 -53.18 -29.09 -39.96
C PRO A 96 -52.90 -27.65 -40.42
N ASP A 97 -53.87 -27.16 -41.20
CA ASP A 97 -54.51 -25.84 -41.26
C ASP A 97 -53.79 -24.57 -40.71
N PRO A 98 -53.68 -23.48 -41.51
CA PRO A 98 -53.16 -22.19 -41.06
C PRO A 98 -54.30 -21.29 -40.58
N GLY A 99 -54.50 -21.19 -39.26
CA GLY A 99 -55.54 -20.31 -38.72
C GLY A 99 -55.35 -19.97 -37.25
N ALA A 100 -54.99 -18.71 -37.01
CA ALA A 100 -55.11 -17.98 -35.75
C ALA A 100 -54.17 -18.39 -34.59
N GLU A 101 -53.04 -17.70 -34.48
CA GLU A 101 -52.52 -17.33 -33.16
C GLU A 101 -52.20 -15.84 -33.12
N ALA A 102 -52.82 -15.22 -32.13
CA ALA A 102 -52.93 -13.80 -31.91
C ALA A 102 -51.72 -13.27 -31.13
N GLU A 103 -51.42 -12.02 -31.46
CA GLU A 103 -50.60 -11.05 -30.74
C GLU A 103 -50.69 -11.18 -29.21
N LEU A 104 -49.57 -11.52 -28.58
CA LEU A 104 -49.24 -11.08 -27.22
C LEU A 104 -47.72 -10.95 -27.11
N ARG A 105 -47.21 -9.94 -27.81
CA ARG A 105 -45.83 -9.46 -27.66
C ARG A 105 -45.83 -8.48 -26.48
N GLU A 106 -45.51 -8.98 -25.29
CA GLU A 106 -45.27 -8.15 -24.11
C GLU A 106 -44.24 -7.08 -24.45
N LYS A 107 -44.70 -5.83 -24.52
CA LYS A 107 -43.84 -4.66 -24.57
C LYS A 107 -43.15 -4.53 -23.22
N GLY A 108 -41.88 -4.93 -23.17
CA GLY A 108 -40.97 -4.55 -22.09
C GLY A 108 -40.95 -3.02 -21.92
N PRO A 109 -40.54 -2.54 -20.73
CA PRO A 109 -40.58 -1.12 -20.40
C PRO A 109 -39.85 -0.31 -21.47
N CYS A 110 -40.57 0.67 -22.02
CA CYS A 110 -40.06 1.61 -23.02
C CYS A 110 -38.79 2.27 -22.47
N GLU A 111 -37.74 2.32 -23.30
CA GLU A 111 -36.41 2.88 -23.02
C GLU A 111 -36.46 4.30 -22.42
N GLU A 112 -37.50 5.09 -22.72
CA GLU A 112 -37.77 6.40 -22.10
C GLU A 112 -38.05 6.33 -20.59
N THR A 113 -38.63 5.23 -20.10
CA THR A 113 -38.94 5.03 -18.67
C THR A 113 -37.66 4.76 -17.86
N LEU A 114 -36.70 4.05 -18.46
CA LEU A 114 -35.40 3.78 -17.85
C LEU A 114 -34.52 5.04 -17.84
N LEU A 115 -34.53 5.84 -18.92
CA LEU A 115 -33.81 7.10 -18.94
C LEU A 115 -34.37 8.11 -17.91
N ALA A 116 -35.69 8.20 -17.79
CA ALA A 116 -36.33 9.06 -16.79
C ALA A 116 -36.03 8.63 -15.34
N ALA A 117 -35.90 7.32 -15.09
CA ALA A 117 -35.50 6.80 -13.78
C ALA A 117 -34.03 7.09 -13.46
N VAL A 118 -33.13 7.03 -14.44
CA VAL A 118 -31.71 7.37 -14.29
C VAL A 118 -31.53 8.87 -14.06
N GLU A 119 -32.24 9.73 -14.79
CA GLU A 119 -32.20 11.19 -14.56
C GLU A 119 -32.81 11.57 -13.20
N ALA A 120 -33.87 10.89 -12.75
CA ALA A 120 -34.45 11.08 -11.43
C ALA A 120 -33.49 10.65 -10.31
N TYR A 121 -32.74 9.56 -10.53
CA TYR A 121 -31.70 9.08 -9.61
C TYR A 121 -30.53 10.06 -9.51
N ASP A 122 -30.00 10.54 -10.64
CA ASP A 122 -28.93 11.55 -10.64
C ASP A 122 -29.39 12.87 -9.98
N THR A 123 -30.64 13.26 -10.20
CA THR A 123 -31.23 14.44 -9.56
C THR A 123 -31.42 14.24 -8.04
N ALA A 124 -31.74 13.02 -7.59
CA ALA A 124 -31.85 12.68 -6.17
C ALA A 124 -30.49 12.62 -5.47
N CYS A 125 -29.46 12.04 -6.13
CA CYS A 125 -28.08 12.06 -5.68
C CYS A 125 -27.53 13.50 -5.58
N GLN A 126 -27.88 14.39 -6.52
CA GLN A 126 -27.46 15.79 -6.46
C GLN A 126 -28.17 16.60 -5.35
N ARG A 127 -29.40 16.23 -4.97
CA ARG A 127 -30.16 16.92 -3.91
C ARG A 127 -29.74 16.51 -2.50
N SER A 128 -29.32 15.26 -2.28
CA SER A 128 -28.80 14.78 -0.97
C SER A 128 -27.45 15.42 -0.58
N HIS A 129 -26.73 16.01 -1.53
CA HIS A 129 -25.43 16.67 -1.33
C HIS A 129 -25.50 18.16 -0.94
N SER A 130 -26.68 18.70 -0.62
CA SER A 130 -26.90 20.16 -0.48
C SER A 130 -26.97 20.74 0.95
N GLN A 131 -26.62 19.99 2.00
CA GLN A 131 -26.34 20.57 3.34
C GLN A 131 -24.99 20.11 3.91
N PRO A 132 -24.29 20.92 4.76
CA PRO A 132 -22.84 20.84 4.94
C PRO A 132 -22.42 19.73 5.92
N ASN A 133 -22.71 18.48 5.58
CA ASN A 133 -22.12 17.30 6.20
C ASN A 133 -20.67 17.20 5.69
N ARG A 134 -19.71 17.66 6.49
CA ARG A 134 -18.30 17.56 6.12
C ARG A 134 -17.83 16.13 6.36
N SER A 135 -17.98 15.29 5.33
CA SER A 135 -17.34 13.97 5.26
C SER A 135 -15.87 14.03 5.71
N PRO A 136 -15.27 12.95 6.24
CA PRO A 136 -13.84 12.87 6.57
C PRO A 136 -12.91 13.42 5.46
N GLU A 137 -13.31 13.28 4.20
CA GLU A 137 -12.59 13.83 3.04
C GLU A 137 -12.65 15.36 2.98
N HIS A 138 -13.78 15.97 3.38
CA HIS A 138 -13.90 17.42 3.55
C HIS A 138 -13.06 17.95 4.71
N ILE A 139 -12.95 17.17 5.80
CA ILE A 139 -12.06 17.50 6.92
C ILE A 139 -10.60 17.46 6.44
N ALA A 140 -10.20 16.45 5.67
CA ALA A 140 -8.85 16.39 5.10
C ALA A 140 -8.52 17.52 4.14
N LYS A 141 -9.47 17.92 3.28
CA LYS A 141 -9.33 19.10 2.41
C LYS A 141 -9.09 20.37 3.23
N PHE A 142 -9.70 20.49 4.42
CA PHE A 142 -9.49 21.62 5.32
C PHE A 142 -8.05 21.69 5.88
N TYR A 143 -7.40 20.53 6.10
CA TYR A 143 -6.01 20.46 6.58
C TYR A 143 -4.96 20.56 5.46
N GLY A 144 -5.35 20.95 4.25
CA GLY A 144 -4.44 21.28 3.16
C GLY A 144 -3.68 20.09 2.56
N GLY A 145 -4.21 18.86 2.71
CA GLY A 145 -3.57 17.65 2.20
C GLY A 145 -2.28 17.26 2.94
N CYS A 146 -1.96 17.89 4.07
CA CYS A 146 -0.79 17.54 4.86
C CYS A 146 -1.07 16.30 5.71
N GLU A 147 -0.36 15.20 5.42
CA GLU A 147 -0.43 13.92 6.16
C GLU A 147 -0.24 14.13 7.67
N GLU A 148 0.67 15.01 8.08
CA GLU A 148 0.97 15.28 9.49
C GLU A 148 -0.18 15.97 10.22
N HIS A 149 -0.81 16.98 9.61
CA HIS A 149 -1.93 17.68 10.22
C HIS A 149 -3.17 16.78 10.33
N ALA A 150 -3.43 15.95 9.32
CA ALA A 150 -4.49 14.96 9.39
C ALA A 150 -4.25 13.95 10.53
N ALA A 151 -3.01 13.47 10.70
CA ALA A 151 -2.65 12.61 11.81
C ALA A 151 -2.77 13.30 13.18
N ASP A 152 -2.39 14.58 13.27
CA ASP A 152 -2.54 15.41 14.47
C ASP A 152 -4.02 15.70 14.82
N PHE A 153 -4.89 15.82 13.83
CA PHE A 153 -6.33 15.89 14.07
C PHE A 153 -6.87 14.54 14.56
N TRP A 154 -6.66 13.47 13.80
CA TRP A 154 -7.29 12.18 14.07
C TRP A 154 -6.82 11.53 15.36
N GLY A 155 -5.56 11.68 15.75
CA GLY A 155 -5.16 11.19 17.06
C GLY A 155 -5.70 12.04 18.23
N CYS A 156 -6.07 13.31 18.03
CA CYS A 156 -6.76 14.08 19.08
C CYS A 156 -8.21 13.63 19.24
N VAL A 157 -8.85 13.26 18.12
CA VAL A 157 -10.15 12.58 18.13
C VAL A 157 -10.04 11.23 18.82
N ALA A 158 -9.04 10.42 18.45
CA ALA A 158 -8.80 9.11 19.05
C ALA A 158 -8.61 9.18 20.58
N GLU A 159 -7.78 10.11 21.07
CA GLU A 159 -7.58 10.30 22.52
C GLU A 159 -8.84 10.78 23.24
N LYS A 160 -9.70 11.53 22.57
CA LYS A 160 -10.91 12.09 23.16
C LYS A 160 -12.05 11.07 23.22
N ASP A 161 -12.13 10.22 22.20
CA ASP A 161 -13.20 9.25 22.01
C ASP A 161 -12.74 7.80 22.33
N ASP A 162 -11.56 7.65 22.94
CA ASP A 162 -10.93 6.39 23.36
C ASP A 162 -10.84 5.34 22.25
N LEU A 163 -10.58 5.80 21.03
CA LEU A 163 -10.43 4.91 19.87
C LEU A 163 -9.13 4.12 19.98
N SER A 164 -9.19 2.84 19.62
CA SER A 164 -7.97 2.04 19.49
C SER A 164 -7.03 2.64 18.43
N PRO A 165 -5.70 2.41 18.53
CA PRO A 165 -4.74 2.90 17.53
C PRO A 165 -5.09 2.44 16.10
N LEU A 166 -5.63 1.23 15.96
CA LEU A 166 -6.06 0.68 14.68
C LEU A 166 -7.25 1.44 14.10
N GLU A 167 -8.30 1.67 14.88
CA GLU A 167 -9.50 2.40 14.43
C GLU A 167 -9.15 3.83 14.02
N ALA A 168 -8.32 4.51 14.82
CA ALA A 168 -7.80 5.84 14.50
C ALA A 168 -7.04 5.86 13.17
N ALA A 169 -6.19 4.85 12.91
CA ALA A 169 -5.47 4.72 11.65
C ALA A 169 -6.42 4.44 10.46
N MET A 170 -7.48 3.65 10.67
CA MET A 170 -8.49 3.39 9.63
C MET A 170 -9.25 4.66 9.26
N TRP A 171 -9.61 5.48 10.25
CA TRP A 171 -10.28 6.76 10.02
C TRP A 171 -9.37 7.77 9.32
N LEU A 172 -8.10 7.82 9.73
CA LEU A 172 -7.07 8.62 9.05
C LEU A 172 -6.91 8.20 7.59
N ALA A 173 -6.87 6.89 7.29
CA ALA A 173 -6.71 6.40 5.93
C ALA A 173 -7.84 6.81 4.97
N LYS A 174 -9.09 6.88 5.47
CA LYS A 174 -10.23 7.40 4.68
C LYS A 174 -10.05 8.88 4.34
N SER A 175 -9.32 9.61 5.18
CA SER A 175 -9.09 11.05 5.05
C SER A 175 -7.88 11.39 4.20
N LEU A 176 -6.86 10.51 4.14
CA LEU A 176 -5.65 10.77 3.35
C LEU A 176 -5.95 10.78 1.84
N PRO A 177 -5.30 11.65 1.05
CA PRO A 177 -5.48 11.65 -0.40
C PRO A 177 -5.07 10.30 -1.01
N VAL A 178 -5.58 10.01 -2.20
CA VAL A 178 -5.10 8.86 -2.99
C VAL A 178 -3.61 9.05 -3.27
N PRO A 179 -2.77 8.03 -3.03
CA PRO A 179 -1.35 8.10 -3.35
C PRO A 179 -1.15 8.46 -4.82
N ILE A 180 -0.10 9.23 -5.10
CA ILE A 180 0.24 9.59 -6.48
C ILE A 180 0.69 8.31 -7.20
N ILE A 181 -0.16 7.81 -8.08
CA ILE A 181 0.12 6.68 -8.96
C ILE A 181 0.51 7.25 -10.30
N MET A 182 1.61 6.74 -10.87
CA MET A 182 2.14 7.21 -12.13
C MET A 182 1.79 6.21 -13.22
N GLU A 183 1.61 6.68 -14.45
CA GLU A 183 1.31 5.82 -15.59
C GLU A 183 2.21 6.15 -16.78
N GLY A 184 2.44 5.15 -17.62
CA GLY A 184 3.19 5.27 -18.87
C GLY A 184 4.54 5.97 -18.71
N ARG A 185 4.75 7.05 -19.47
CA ARG A 185 6.05 7.75 -19.52
C ARG A 185 6.44 8.42 -18.20
N ALA A 186 5.47 8.90 -17.43
CA ALA A 186 5.75 9.56 -16.15
C ALA A 186 6.38 8.58 -15.15
N ARG A 187 5.84 7.34 -15.10
CA ARG A 187 6.39 6.23 -14.32
C ARG A 187 7.84 5.96 -14.72
N ALA A 188 8.08 5.68 -16.00
CA ALA A 188 9.40 5.34 -16.51
C ALA A 188 10.45 6.42 -16.19
N ARG A 189 10.16 7.70 -16.44
CA ARG A 189 11.09 8.81 -16.11
C ARG A 189 11.41 8.87 -14.64
N ARG A 190 10.39 8.72 -13.79
CA ARG A 190 10.58 8.77 -12.34
C ARG A 190 11.42 7.59 -11.87
N TRP A 191 11.17 6.40 -12.38
CA TRP A 191 11.94 5.20 -12.04
C TRP A 191 13.40 5.35 -12.45
N ARG A 192 13.68 5.81 -13.68
CA ARG A 192 15.04 6.16 -14.12
C ARG A 192 15.70 7.16 -13.18
N ALA A 193 15.02 8.26 -12.89
CA ALA A 193 15.58 9.31 -12.02
C ALA A 193 15.87 8.80 -10.59
N SER A 194 15.07 7.86 -10.08
CA SER A 194 15.21 7.33 -8.72
C SER A 194 16.15 6.13 -8.60
N LEU A 195 16.38 5.36 -9.68
CA LEU A 195 17.11 4.10 -9.64
C LEU A 195 18.37 4.08 -10.49
N LEU A 196 18.40 4.80 -11.61
CA LEU A 196 19.52 4.78 -12.54
C LEU A 196 20.60 5.77 -12.08
N ARG A 197 21.78 5.25 -11.74
CA ARG A 197 22.95 6.08 -11.43
C ARG A 197 23.68 6.50 -12.71
N GLY A 198 24.33 7.66 -12.69
CA GLY A 198 25.11 8.15 -13.83
C GLY A 198 26.28 7.22 -14.20
N GLY A 199 26.72 7.26 -15.45
CA GLY A 199 27.87 6.48 -15.95
C GLY A 199 27.55 5.03 -16.33
N ARG A 200 26.28 4.63 -16.29
CA ARG A 200 25.82 3.35 -16.84
C ARG A 200 25.55 3.50 -18.33
N SER A 201 25.98 2.52 -19.12
CA SER A 201 25.83 2.52 -20.57
C SER A 201 25.20 1.22 -21.06
N ARG A 202 24.50 1.31 -22.19
CA ARG A 202 23.95 0.13 -22.89
C ARG A 202 25.05 -0.84 -23.30
N ALA A 203 26.15 -0.35 -23.87
CA ALA A 203 27.29 -1.17 -24.26
C ALA A 203 27.88 -1.97 -23.10
N GLY A 204 27.95 -1.37 -21.90
CA GLY A 204 28.41 -2.07 -20.70
C GLY A 204 27.48 -3.20 -20.26
N PHE A 205 26.17 -3.01 -20.40
CA PHE A 205 25.21 -4.10 -20.16
C PHE A 205 25.35 -5.21 -21.22
N GLU A 206 25.45 -4.86 -22.50
CA GLU A 206 25.59 -5.84 -23.59
C GLU A 206 26.84 -6.72 -23.42
N GLU A 207 27.96 -6.13 -22.99
CA GLU A 207 29.18 -6.88 -22.66
C GLU A 207 28.95 -7.88 -21.51
N LEU A 208 28.33 -7.43 -20.41
CA LEU A 208 28.02 -8.29 -19.27
C LEU A 208 27.06 -9.42 -19.64
N ARG A 209 26.03 -9.12 -20.44
CA ARG A 209 25.07 -10.10 -20.95
C ARG A 209 25.76 -11.13 -21.84
N ALA A 210 26.60 -10.71 -22.78
CA ALA A 210 27.35 -11.60 -23.64
C ALA A 210 28.26 -12.55 -22.83
N ARG A 211 28.93 -12.02 -21.80
CA ARG A 211 29.72 -12.83 -20.86
C ARG A 211 28.87 -13.83 -20.08
N ALA A 212 27.71 -13.39 -19.57
CA ALA A 212 26.78 -14.25 -18.84
C ALA A 212 26.19 -15.37 -19.73
N TRP A 213 26.05 -15.11 -21.03
CA TRP A 213 25.56 -16.10 -22.01
C TRP A 213 26.65 -17.08 -22.46
N ALA A 214 27.91 -16.68 -22.42
CA ALA A 214 29.05 -17.53 -22.73
C ALA A 214 29.48 -18.43 -21.55
N ALA A 215 28.95 -18.20 -20.34
CA ALA A 215 29.25 -19.00 -19.16
C ALA A 215 28.76 -20.45 -19.32
N ALA A 216 29.45 -21.41 -18.71
CA ALA A 216 29.12 -22.83 -18.82
C ALA A 216 27.72 -23.16 -18.23
N GLU A 217 27.34 -22.42 -17.18
CA GLU A 217 26.08 -22.55 -16.45
C GLU A 217 24.91 -21.85 -17.16
N ALA A 218 25.18 -21.07 -18.22
CA ALA A 218 24.19 -20.25 -18.91
C ALA A 218 22.90 -20.99 -19.32
N PRO A 219 22.95 -22.22 -19.89
CA PRO A 219 21.73 -22.94 -20.28
C PRO A 219 20.85 -23.32 -19.07
N ALA A 220 21.46 -23.68 -17.95
CA ALA A 220 20.74 -24.06 -16.73
C ALA A 220 20.06 -22.84 -16.10
N LEU A 221 20.80 -21.76 -15.91
CA LEU A 221 20.27 -20.49 -15.39
C LEU A 221 19.13 -19.94 -16.25
N ARG A 222 19.28 -19.98 -17.58
CA ARG A 222 18.24 -19.56 -18.53
C ARG A 222 16.96 -20.37 -18.35
N LEU A 223 17.08 -21.70 -18.23
CA LEU A 223 15.94 -22.59 -18.07
C LEU A 223 15.21 -22.34 -16.74
N GLU A 224 15.95 -22.10 -15.65
CA GLU A 224 15.38 -21.77 -14.34
C GLU A 224 14.65 -20.43 -14.35
N ALA A 225 15.27 -19.38 -14.92
CA ALA A 225 14.64 -18.08 -15.09
C ALA A 225 13.35 -18.17 -15.93
N GLN A 226 13.35 -18.93 -17.03
CA GLN A 226 12.14 -19.16 -17.83
C GLN A 226 11.03 -19.87 -17.05
N ARG A 227 11.36 -20.87 -16.24
CA ARG A 227 10.39 -21.58 -15.40
C ARG A 227 9.79 -20.66 -14.34
N GLU A 228 10.63 -19.87 -13.68
CA GLU A 228 10.17 -18.91 -12.67
C GLU A 228 9.24 -17.86 -13.29
N LEU A 229 9.63 -17.26 -14.41
CA LEU A 229 8.83 -16.25 -15.11
C LEU A 229 7.45 -16.77 -15.51
N ARG A 230 7.39 -17.98 -16.11
CA ARG A 230 6.11 -18.61 -16.51
C ARG A 230 5.22 -18.95 -15.32
N ARG A 231 5.80 -19.34 -14.18
CA ARG A 231 5.06 -19.64 -12.96
C ARG A 231 4.49 -18.36 -12.33
N ALA A 232 5.29 -17.29 -12.33
CA ALA A 232 4.98 -16.02 -11.71
C ALA A 232 3.85 -15.26 -12.41
N PHE A 233 3.88 -15.22 -13.74
CA PHE A 233 3.02 -14.35 -14.55
C PHE A 233 2.18 -15.16 -15.54
N ARG A 234 1.68 -16.31 -15.09
CA ARG A 234 0.85 -17.19 -15.92
C ARG A 234 -0.41 -16.47 -16.40
N GLY A 235 -0.56 -16.33 -17.71
CA GLY A 235 -1.75 -15.74 -18.35
C GLY A 235 -1.70 -14.21 -18.48
N GLU A 236 -0.58 -13.58 -18.16
CA GLU A 236 -0.40 -12.14 -18.31
C GLU A 236 -0.09 -11.77 -19.77
N VAL A 237 -0.91 -10.90 -20.35
CA VAL A 237 -0.85 -10.51 -21.78
C VAL A 237 0.47 -9.83 -22.15
N PHE A 238 1.14 -9.15 -21.20
CA PHE A 238 2.39 -8.47 -21.50
C PHE A 238 3.53 -9.43 -21.88
N LEU A 239 3.47 -10.70 -21.45
CA LEU A 239 4.46 -11.72 -21.83
C LEU A 239 4.40 -12.08 -23.32
N ASP A 240 3.29 -11.78 -23.99
CA ASP A 240 3.12 -12.00 -25.42
C ASP A 240 3.84 -10.92 -26.27
N THR A 241 4.38 -9.88 -25.63
CA THR A 241 5.17 -8.84 -26.29
C THR A 241 6.47 -9.45 -26.86
N PRO A 242 6.73 -9.32 -28.18
CA PRO A 242 7.91 -9.93 -28.80
C PRO A 242 9.23 -9.50 -28.12
N GLY A 243 10.05 -10.48 -27.74
CA GLY A 243 11.34 -10.26 -27.10
C GLY A 243 11.29 -9.94 -25.60
N PHE A 244 10.12 -9.68 -25.02
CA PHE A 244 9.99 -9.31 -23.61
C PHE A 244 10.48 -10.43 -22.69
N THR A 245 10.05 -11.67 -22.96
CA THR A 245 10.48 -12.85 -22.19
C THR A 245 12.00 -13.04 -22.26
N GLU A 246 12.59 -12.89 -23.45
CA GLU A 246 14.03 -13.00 -23.66
C GLU A 246 14.82 -11.90 -22.95
N ALA A 247 14.27 -10.68 -22.91
CA ALA A 247 14.85 -9.54 -22.19
C ALA A 247 14.84 -9.78 -20.67
N VAL A 248 13.70 -10.18 -20.09
CA VAL A 248 13.60 -10.47 -18.66
C VAL A 248 14.55 -11.60 -18.24
N VAL A 249 14.59 -12.68 -19.01
CA VAL A 249 15.50 -13.80 -18.78
C VAL A 249 16.96 -13.35 -18.94
N GLY A 250 17.25 -12.50 -19.93
CA GLY A 250 18.58 -11.91 -20.14
C GLY A 250 19.05 -11.10 -18.93
N ILE A 251 18.21 -10.22 -18.41
CA ILE A 251 18.49 -9.43 -17.21
C ILE A 251 18.73 -10.34 -15.99
N SER A 252 17.81 -11.28 -15.72
CA SER A 252 17.87 -12.18 -14.57
C SER A 252 19.11 -13.08 -14.60
N GLN A 253 19.45 -13.64 -15.77
CA GLN A 253 20.66 -14.44 -15.96
C GLN A 253 21.92 -13.59 -15.75
N THR A 254 21.95 -12.36 -16.25
CA THR A 254 23.12 -11.47 -16.10
C THR A 254 23.35 -11.12 -14.62
N ILE A 255 22.29 -10.94 -13.84
CA ILE A 255 22.37 -10.71 -12.38
C ILE A 255 22.84 -11.97 -11.63
N SER A 256 22.44 -13.15 -12.10
CA SER A 256 22.75 -14.44 -11.45
C SER A 256 24.11 -15.02 -11.83
N ALA A 257 24.68 -14.62 -12.97
CA ALA A 257 25.94 -15.16 -13.47
C ALA A 257 27.12 -15.05 -12.48
N PRO A 258 27.31 -13.96 -11.69
CA PRO A 258 28.39 -13.89 -10.72
C PRO A 258 28.32 -14.92 -9.60
N SER A 259 27.13 -15.43 -9.24
CA SER A 259 26.96 -16.46 -8.21
C SER A 259 27.09 -17.89 -8.77
N GLY A 260 27.00 -18.09 -10.08
CA GLY A 260 26.88 -19.42 -10.68
C GLY A 260 25.51 -20.07 -10.52
N ASP A 261 24.70 -19.59 -9.57
CA ASP A 261 23.34 -20.06 -9.27
C ASP A 261 22.28 -19.00 -9.58
N HIS A 262 21.07 -19.45 -9.94
CA HIS A 262 19.91 -18.59 -10.19
C HIS A 262 19.46 -17.88 -8.92
N VAL A 263 19.33 -16.56 -8.97
CA VAL A 263 18.85 -15.76 -7.83
C VAL A 263 17.31 -15.78 -7.81
N PRO A 264 16.66 -16.40 -6.80
CA PRO A 264 15.20 -16.44 -6.71
C PRO A 264 14.61 -15.04 -6.63
N GLY A 265 13.48 -14.81 -7.30
CA GLY A 265 12.80 -13.52 -7.38
C GLY A 265 13.39 -12.55 -8.42
N SER A 266 14.56 -12.87 -9.01
CA SER A 266 15.23 -11.96 -9.96
C SER A 266 14.41 -11.73 -11.23
N THR A 267 13.71 -12.75 -11.71
CA THR A 267 12.83 -12.65 -12.89
C THR A 267 11.65 -11.72 -12.66
N HIS A 268 11.11 -11.70 -11.45
CA HIS A 268 9.99 -10.85 -11.07
C HIS A 268 10.40 -9.38 -11.06
N ILE A 269 11.52 -9.06 -10.41
CA ILE A 269 12.06 -7.70 -10.36
C ILE A 269 12.42 -7.22 -11.76
N ALA A 270 13.07 -8.07 -12.57
CA ALA A 270 13.41 -7.77 -13.95
C ALA A 270 12.16 -7.50 -14.81
N ALA A 271 11.11 -8.32 -14.70
CA ALA A 271 9.85 -8.12 -15.41
C ALA A 271 9.18 -6.80 -15.02
N LEU A 272 9.14 -6.48 -13.72
CA LEU A 272 8.55 -5.26 -13.21
C LEU A 272 9.28 -4.01 -13.68
N LEU A 273 10.61 -4.01 -13.58
CA LEU A 273 11.46 -2.92 -14.08
C LEU A 273 11.27 -2.71 -15.58
N LEU A 274 11.33 -3.78 -16.37
CA LEU A 274 11.16 -3.69 -17.81
C LEU A 274 9.78 -3.14 -18.17
N PHE A 275 8.72 -3.63 -17.53
CA PHE A 275 7.36 -3.13 -17.71
C PHE A 275 7.22 -1.64 -17.37
N GLY A 276 7.80 -1.20 -16.25
CA GLY A 276 7.76 0.20 -15.84
C GLY A 276 8.57 1.15 -16.73
N LEU A 277 9.61 0.66 -17.40
CA LEU A 277 10.56 1.47 -18.19
C LEU A 277 10.27 1.50 -19.69
N ILE A 278 9.63 0.47 -20.26
CA ILE A 278 9.26 0.42 -21.68
C ILE A 278 8.56 1.69 -22.19
N PRO A 279 7.55 2.27 -21.49
CA PRO A 279 6.75 3.37 -22.05
C PRO A 279 7.52 4.63 -22.48
N ASP A 280 8.71 4.87 -21.91
CA ASP A 280 9.57 6.04 -22.21
C ASP A 280 10.89 5.62 -22.89
N SER A 281 11.00 4.38 -23.36
CA SER A 281 12.18 3.87 -24.09
C SER A 281 11.91 3.90 -25.60
N ALA A 282 12.94 4.16 -26.40
CA ALA A 282 12.81 4.13 -27.85
C ALA A 282 12.74 2.70 -28.38
N THR A 283 13.49 1.78 -27.74
CA THR A 283 13.51 0.36 -28.11
C THR A 283 13.47 -0.54 -26.87
N LEU A 284 13.14 -1.83 -27.07
CA LEU A 284 13.13 -2.81 -25.98
C LEU A 284 14.54 -3.01 -25.40
N GLU A 285 15.58 -2.95 -26.22
CA GLU A 285 16.98 -3.12 -25.79
C GLU A 285 17.46 -1.96 -24.91
N GLU A 286 16.98 -0.74 -25.17
CA GLU A 286 17.23 0.41 -24.28
C GLU A 286 16.54 0.21 -22.93
N ALA A 287 15.25 -0.18 -22.95
CA ALA A 287 14.50 -0.50 -21.74
C ALA A 287 15.16 -1.65 -20.95
N GLU A 288 15.67 -2.66 -21.64
CA GLU A 288 16.35 -3.81 -21.06
C GLU A 288 17.65 -3.39 -20.34
N ALA A 289 18.47 -2.56 -20.99
CA ALA A 289 19.70 -2.04 -20.39
C ALA A 289 19.40 -1.18 -19.14
N ASP A 290 18.42 -0.28 -19.22
CA ASP A 290 17.99 0.54 -18.08
C ASP A 290 17.45 -0.32 -16.94
N ALA A 291 16.61 -1.32 -17.25
CA ALA A 291 16.06 -2.25 -16.27
C ALA A 291 17.17 -3.06 -15.59
N PHE A 292 18.16 -3.54 -16.33
CA PHE A 292 19.32 -4.21 -15.76
C PHE A 292 20.06 -3.31 -14.77
N TRP A 293 20.37 -2.08 -15.14
CA TRP A 293 21.13 -1.18 -14.26
C TRP A 293 20.32 -0.76 -13.04
N CYS A 294 19.01 -0.50 -13.19
CA CYS A 294 18.13 -0.27 -12.06
C CYS A 294 18.10 -1.48 -11.12
N PHE A 295 18.01 -2.70 -11.66
CA PHE A 295 18.02 -3.92 -10.86
C PHE A 295 19.37 -4.10 -10.16
N PHE A 296 20.49 -3.87 -10.85
CA PHE A 296 21.81 -3.97 -10.25
C PHE A 296 21.94 -3.06 -9.02
N GLU A 297 21.52 -1.79 -9.12
CA GLU A 297 21.53 -0.86 -8.00
C GLU A 297 20.65 -1.37 -6.84
N LEU A 298 19.42 -1.79 -7.13
CA LEU A 298 18.51 -2.36 -6.13
C LEU A 298 19.07 -3.59 -5.43
N HIS A 299 19.65 -4.51 -6.20
CA HIS A 299 20.24 -5.73 -5.69
C HIS A 299 21.43 -5.43 -4.78
N THR A 300 22.24 -4.41 -5.10
CA THR A 300 23.35 -3.99 -4.22
C THR A 300 22.87 -3.27 -2.95
N GLU A 301 21.81 -2.46 -3.02
CA GLU A 301 21.21 -1.80 -1.85
C GLU A 301 20.58 -2.82 -0.88
N ASN A 302 19.91 -3.85 -1.42
CA ASN A 302 19.11 -4.80 -0.64
C ASN A 302 19.93 -5.92 0.04
N LYS A 303 21.19 -6.15 -0.36
CA LYS A 303 22.08 -7.15 0.27
C LYS A 303 22.24 -6.97 1.78
N ASN A 304 21.87 -5.82 2.32
CA ASN A 304 22.07 -5.44 3.72
C ASN A 304 20.80 -5.44 4.58
N SER A 305 19.63 -5.85 4.06
CA SER A 305 18.40 -5.92 4.86
C SER A 305 18.09 -7.37 5.27
N PRO A 306 18.64 -7.87 6.40
CA PRO A 306 18.33 -9.21 6.87
C PRO A 306 16.84 -9.32 7.22
N THR A 307 16.21 -10.42 6.81
CA THR A 307 14.80 -10.76 7.08
C THR A 307 14.46 -10.61 8.57
N ASP A 308 15.39 -10.94 9.46
CA ASP A 308 15.25 -10.80 10.92
C ASP A 308 14.95 -9.37 11.37
N ARG A 309 15.57 -8.37 10.74
CA ARG A 309 15.31 -6.96 11.08
C ARG A 309 13.90 -6.57 10.67
N ARG A 310 13.44 -7.04 9.50
CA ARG A 310 12.06 -6.81 9.05
C ARG A 310 11.05 -7.54 9.92
N ALA A 311 11.33 -8.76 10.34
CA ALA A 311 10.48 -9.52 11.25
C ALA A 311 10.31 -8.82 12.60
N LYS A 312 11.41 -8.35 13.21
CA LYS A 312 11.37 -7.53 14.44
C LYS A 312 10.58 -6.24 14.23
N ARG A 313 10.84 -5.54 13.13
CA ARG A 313 10.13 -4.30 12.81
C ARG A 313 8.63 -4.54 12.63
N LEU A 314 8.23 -5.57 11.89
CA LEU A 314 6.82 -5.92 11.72
C LEU A 314 6.17 -6.26 13.06
N GLN A 315 6.85 -7.01 13.93
CA GLN A 315 6.36 -7.32 15.26
C GLN A 315 6.13 -6.06 16.10
N GLU A 316 7.08 -5.11 16.10
CA GLU A 316 6.93 -3.82 16.80
C GLU A 316 5.73 -3.02 16.27
N LEU A 317 5.55 -2.99 14.94
CA LEU A 317 4.43 -2.31 14.31
C LEU A 317 3.10 -2.98 14.67
N LEU A 318 3.00 -4.31 14.58
CA LEU A 318 1.78 -5.03 14.94
C LEU A 318 1.45 -4.85 16.42
N ARG A 319 2.40 -4.99 17.34
CA ARG A 319 2.16 -4.68 18.77
C ARG A 319 1.65 -3.26 19.01
N THR A 320 2.05 -2.32 18.16
CA THR A 320 1.64 -0.92 18.29
C THR A 320 0.16 -0.71 17.91
N PHE A 321 -0.34 -1.45 16.93
CA PHE A 321 -1.69 -1.25 16.37
C PHE A 321 -2.69 -2.33 16.76
N ASP A 322 -2.25 -3.58 16.97
CA ASP A 322 -3.07 -4.75 17.21
C ASP A 322 -2.26 -5.88 17.88
N ASP A 323 -2.16 -5.80 19.21
CA ASP A 323 -1.35 -6.73 20.01
C ASP A 323 -1.87 -8.17 19.93
N GLU A 324 -3.20 -8.35 19.88
CA GLU A 324 -3.85 -9.67 19.76
C GLU A 324 -3.41 -10.40 18.48
N LEU A 325 -3.44 -9.72 17.34
CA LEU A 325 -2.97 -10.29 16.07
C LEU A 325 -1.46 -10.54 16.08
N CYS A 326 -0.69 -9.66 16.72
CA CYS A 326 0.74 -9.85 16.88
C CYS A 326 1.06 -11.11 17.69
N GLU A 327 0.35 -11.33 18.80
CA GLU A 327 0.50 -12.52 19.65
C GLU A 327 0.10 -13.78 18.90
N ALA A 328 -1.02 -13.76 18.17
CA ALA A 328 -1.46 -14.90 17.35
C ALA A 328 -0.38 -15.32 16.34
N LEU A 329 0.15 -14.35 15.56
CA LEU A 329 1.21 -14.62 14.58
C LEU A 329 2.53 -15.07 15.24
N THR A 330 2.86 -14.51 16.40
CA THR A 330 4.08 -14.88 17.14
C THR A 330 3.97 -16.30 17.70
N ARG A 331 2.81 -16.65 18.27
CA ARG A 331 2.52 -17.97 18.85
C ARG A 331 2.68 -19.09 17.82
N GLN A 332 2.26 -18.83 16.58
CA GLN A 332 2.38 -19.78 15.47
C GLN A 332 3.75 -19.73 14.76
N GLY A 333 4.66 -18.84 15.17
CA GLY A 333 5.96 -18.66 14.49
C GLY A 333 5.87 -18.03 13.09
N LEU A 334 4.74 -17.42 12.74
CA LEU A 334 4.44 -16.93 11.39
C LEU A 334 4.84 -15.47 11.14
N ILE A 335 5.38 -14.76 12.14
CA ILE A 335 5.94 -13.41 11.94
C ILE A 335 7.03 -13.40 10.86
N PHE A 336 7.87 -14.44 10.79
CA PHE A 336 8.90 -14.56 9.74
C PHE A 336 8.28 -14.80 8.36
N VAL A 337 7.20 -15.58 8.28
CA VAL A 337 6.48 -15.81 7.01
C VAL A 337 5.88 -14.51 6.51
N ALA A 338 5.24 -13.72 7.39
CA ALA A 338 4.75 -12.39 7.05
C ALA A 338 5.92 -11.46 6.65
N ALA A 339 7.04 -11.46 7.37
CA ALA A 339 8.21 -10.63 7.02
C ALA A 339 8.79 -10.96 5.64
N ARG A 340 8.84 -12.25 5.26
CA ARG A 340 9.24 -12.72 3.93
C ARG A 340 8.29 -12.26 2.84
N LEU A 341 6.99 -12.12 3.13
CA LEU A 341 6.05 -11.50 2.20
C LEU A 341 6.53 -10.09 1.82
N GLY A 342 7.04 -9.31 2.77
CA GLY A 342 7.61 -7.99 2.52
C GLY A 342 8.78 -8.00 1.53
N GLU A 343 9.61 -9.05 1.51
CA GLU A 343 10.64 -9.23 0.48
C GLU A 343 10.01 -9.56 -0.87
N ALA A 344 9.00 -10.43 -0.88
CA ALA A 344 8.28 -10.80 -2.08
C ALA A 344 7.53 -9.61 -2.70
N LEU A 345 7.07 -8.64 -1.88
CA LEU A 345 6.40 -7.41 -2.34
C LEU A 345 7.26 -6.58 -3.30
N PHE A 346 8.60 -6.68 -3.23
CA PHE A 346 9.49 -6.01 -4.18
C PHE A 346 9.48 -6.67 -5.56
N ALA A 347 9.14 -7.94 -5.66
CA ALA A 347 9.14 -8.71 -6.90
C ALA A 347 7.75 -8.71 -7.55
N SER A 348 6.76 -9.20 -6.82
CA SER A 348 5.34 -9.20 -7.19
C SER A 348 4.50 -9.58 -5.96
N GLY A 349 5.02 -10.44 -5.09
CA GLY A 349 4.38 -10.82 -3.84
C GLY A 349 3.01 -11.49 -4.03
N GLY A 350 2.69 -11.93 -5.24
CA GLY A 350 1.35 -12.41 -5.59
C GLY A 350 0.41 -11.34 -6.15
N PHE A 351 0.82 -10.08 -6.27
CA PHE A 351 0.17 -9.06 -7.10
C PHE A 351 0.38 -9.35 -8.59
N ALA A 352 -0.59 -8.95 -9.41
CA ALA A 352 -0.37 -8.75 -10.83
C ALA A 352 0.64 -7.60 -11.06
N LEU A 353 1.20 -7.53 -12.27
CA LEU A 353 2.31 -6.62 -12.55
C LEU A 353 1.93 -5.14 -12.41
N GLU A 354 0.75 -4.75 -12.90
CA GLU A 354 0.29 -3.35 -12.84
C GLU A 354 0.05 -2.88 -11.39
N PRO A 355 -0.67 -3.59 -10.51
CA PRO A 355 -0.73 -3.25 -9.09
C PRO A 355 0.65 -3.17 -8.42
N CYS A 356 1.59 -4.06 -8.77
CA CYS A 356 2.96 -4.01 -8.25
C CYS A 356 3.71 -2.76 -8.73
N ALA A 357 3.51 -2.33 -9.98
CA ALA A 357 4.06 -1.08 -10.49
C ALA A 357 3.49 0.15 -9.74
N LYS A 358 2.19 0.15 -9.44
CA LYS A 358 1.56 1.20 -8.61
C LYS A 358 2.13 1.26 -7.19
N LEU A 359 2.45 0.11 -6.61
CA LEU A 359 3.14 0.02 -5.32
C LEU A 359 4.53 0.67 -5.41
N TRP A 360 5.30 0.34 -6.45
CA TRP A 360 6.62 0.93 -6.70
C TRP A 360 6.58 2.43 -6.98
N ASP A 361 5.55 2.93 -7.65
CA ASP A 361 5.35 4.36 -7.87
C ASP A 361 5.29 5.12 -6.55
N VAL A 362 4.59 4.59 -5.54
CA VAL A 362 4.52 5.21 -4.22
C VAL A 362 5.86 5.05 -3.48
N MET A 363 6.44 3.85 -3.49
CA MET A 363 7.68 3.58 -2.75
C MET A 363 8.85 4.41 -3.27
N LEU A 364 9.01 4.55 -4.59
CA LEU A 364 10.08 5.36 -5.19
C LEU A 364 9.88 6.87 -5.03
N ASN A 365 8.65 7.31 -4.72
CA ASN A 365 8.34 8.69 -4.37
C ASN A 365 8.44 8.96 -2.87
N ASP A 366 8.48 7.91 -2.05
CA ASP A 366 8.55 8.03 -0.62
C ASP A 366 9.96 8.42 -0.14
N ALA A 367 10.02 9.26 0.89
CA ALA A 367 11.30 9.66 1.50
C ALA A 367 12.04 8.47 2.14
N GLU A 368 11.31 7.46 2.63
CA GLU A 368 11.88 6.24 3.19
C GLU A 368 12.12 5.15 2.12
N ARG A 369 11.82 5.44 0.85
CA ARG A 369 11.96 4.53 -0.30
C ARG A 369 11.38 3.15 0.00
N PHE A 370 12.20 2.11 -0.12
CA PHE A 370 11.81 0.72 0.11
C PHE A 370 11.57 0.38 1.58
N ALA A 371 12.02 1.19 2.55
CA ALA A 371 11.62 0.97 3.95
C ALA A 371 10.12 1.24 4.17
N PHE A 372 9.46 1.95 3.24
CA PHE A 372 8.00 2.06 3.24
C PHE A 372 7.29 0.70 3.08
N SER A 373 7.97 -0.33 2.57
CA SER A 373 7.42 -1.69 2.43
C SER A 373 6.92 -2.27 3.75
N ASP A 374 7.56 -1.93 4.87
CA ASP A 374 7.22 -2.48 6.17
C ASP A 374 5.84 -1.97 6.63
N TRP A 375 5.50 -0.72 6.27
CA TRP A 375 4.16 -0.15 6.48
C TRP A 375 3.12 -0.79 5.56
N VAL A 376 3.48 -1.06 4.30
CA VAL A 376 2.61 -1.77 3.34
C VAL A 376 2.29 -3.18 3.84
N LEU A 377 3.30 -3.89 4.31
CA LEU A 377 3.15 -5.23 4.87
C LEU A 377 2.26 -5.22 6.12
N CYS A 378 2.52 -4.30 7.06
CA CYS A 378 1.69 -4.12 8.25
C CYS A 378 0.24 -3.79 7.87
N ALA A 379 0.03 -2.91 6.88
CA ALA A 379 -1.29 -2.57 6.36
C ALA A 379 -2.04 -3.78 5.77
N LEU A 380 -1.37 -4.62 4.97
CA LEU A 380 -1.96 -5.85 4.41
C LEU A 380 -2.45 -6.80 5.50
N VAL A 381 -1.62 -7.02 6.53
CA VAL A 381 -1.95 -7.89 7.66
C VAL A 381 -3.15 -7.32 8.44
N LEU A 382 -3.10 -6.04 8.80
CA LEU A 382 -4.16 -5.39 9.59
C LEU A 382 -5.48 -5.25 8.83
N LEU A 383 -5.47 -5.05 7.51
CA LEU A 383 -6.70 -5.00 6.70
C LEU A 383 -7.42 -6.35 6.62
N ASN A 384 -6.72 -7.46 6.88
CA ASN A 384 -7.29 -8.81 6.94
C ASN A 384 -7.41 -9.33 8.38
N ARG A 385 -7.31 -8.45 9.39
CA ARG A 385 -7.34 -8.79 10.82
C ARG A 385 -8.40 -9.83 11.18
N PHE A 386 -9.66 -9.56 10.85
CA PHE A 386 -10.79 -10.42 11.23
C PHE A 386 -10.67 -11.84 10.66
N GLN A 387 -10.23 -11.97 9.40
CA GLN A 387 -10.03 -13.27 8.77
C GLN A 387 -8.88 -14.03 9.44
N LEU A 388 -7.76 -13.35 9.68
CA LEU A 388 -6.56 -13.97 10.26
C LEU A 388 -6.80 -14.41 11.70
N LEU A 389 -7.49 -13.61 12.52
CA LEU A 389 -7.84 -13.98 13.90
C LEU A 389 -8.83 -15.16 13.95
N ARG A 390 -9.78 -15.23 13.02
CA ARG A 390 -10.73 -16.35 12.96
C ARG A 390 -10.06 -17.70 12.74
N ILE A 391 -8.92 -17.72 12.05
CA ILE A 391 -8.14 -18.92 11.75
C ILE A 391 -6.83 -18.97 12.56
N ALA A 392 -6.71 -18.18 13.64
CA ALA A 392 -5.47 -18.01 14.40
C ALA A 392 -4.92 -19.31 15.00
N ASP A 393 -5.80 -20.29 15.27
CA ASP A 393 -5.45 -21.57 15.87
C ASP A 393 -4.94 -22.60 14.86
N ASP A 394 -5.14 -22.38 13.54
CA ASP A 394 -4.65 -23.25 12.47
C ASP A 394 -3.47 -22.59 11.74
N ALA A 395 -2.25 -22.99 12.11
CA ALA A 395 -1.02 -22.44 11.54
C ALA A 395 -0.93 -22.62 10.01
N ALA A 396 -1.49 -23.70 9.45
CA ALA A 396 -1.41 -23.97 8.02
C ALA A 396 -2.34 -23.03 7.24
N GLN A 397 -3.60 -22.92 7.67
CA GLN A 397 -4.57 -22.00 7.06
C GLN A 397 -4.12 -20.54 7.23
N LEU A 398 -3.54 -20.20 8.39
CA LEU A 398 -3.02 -18.86 8.65
C LEU A 398 -1.84 -18.52 7.74
N ALA A 399 -0.90 -19.46 7.55
CA ALA A 399 0.22 -19.27 6.62
C ALA A 399 -0.24 -19.10 5.17
N GLU A 400 -1.23 -19.89 4.73
CA GLU A 400 -1.83 -19.76 3.40
C GLU A 400 -2.53 -18.41 3.23
N ALA A 401 -3.32 -17.98 4.22
CA ALA A 401 -3.99 -16.69 4.21
C ALA A 401 -2.98 -15.52 4.16
N LEU A 402 -1.87 -15.60 4.89
CA LEU A 402 -0.79 -14.62 4.83
C LEU A 402 -0.18 -14.51 3.43
N GLN A 403 0.05 -15.63 2.75
CA GLN A 403 0.58 -15.63 1.38
C GLN A 403 -0.43 -15.08 0.36
N ALA A 404 -1.73 -15.19 0.65
CA ALA A 404 -2.80 -14.70 -0.21
C ALA A 404 -3.11 -13.20 -0.04
N LEU A 405 -2.62 -12.53 1.03
CA LEU A 405 -2.99 -11.13 1.36
C LEU A 405 -2.88 -10.14 0.19
N PRO A 406 -1.84 -10.18 -0.66
CA PRO A 406 -1.72 -9.25 -1.78
C PRO A 406 -2.85 -9.37 -2.81
N ARG A 407 -3.54 -10.51 -2.85
CA ARG A 407 -4.66 -10.75 -3.77
C ARG A 407 -6.01 -10.37 -3.17
N THR A 408 -6.12 -10.26 -1.84
CA THR A 408 -7.40 -10.01 -1.15
C THR A 408 -7.72 -8.53 -1.02
N VAL A 409 -6.70 -7.66 -1.05
CA VAL A 409 -6.88 -6.21 -0.80
C VAL A 409 -6.43 -5.37 -2.00
N PRO A 410 -7.26 -4.44 -2.48
CA PRO A 410 -6.87 -3.50 -3.52
C PRO A 410 -5.63 -2.68 -3.12
N VAL A 411 -4.62 -2.62 -4.00
CA VAL A 411 -3.32 -1.96 -3.73
C VAL A 411 -3.47 -0.50 -3.27
N VAL A 412 -4.43 0.25 -3.84
CA VAL A 412 -4.68 1.65 -3.46
C VAL A 412 -5.16 1.77 -2.01
N ARG A 413 -6.02 0.85 -1.57
CA ARG A 413 -6.50 0.80 -0.18
C ARG A 413 -5.36 0.47 0.77
N THR A 414 -4.52 -0.50 0.40
CA THR A 414 -3.32 -0.86 1.16
C THR A 414 -2.37 0.32 1.31
N LEU A 415 -2.08 1.04 0.23
CA LEU A 415 -1.16 2.18 0.22
C LEU A 415 -1.68 3.36 1.07
N ARG A 416 -2.98 3.70 0.98
CA ARG A 416 -3.60 4.72 1.84
C ARG A 416 -3.49 4.35 3.31
N PHE A 417 -3.75 3.08 3.63
CA PHE A 417 -3.69 2.61 5.00
C PHE A 417 -2.25 2.55 5.54
N ALA A 418 -1.28 2.14 4.71
CA ALA A 418 0.14 2.17 5.06
C ALA A 418 0.63 3.59 5.40
N ALA A 419 0.22 4.58 4.60
CA ALA A 419 0.52 5.99 4.88
C ALA A 419 -0.11 6.43 6.22
N ALA A 420 -1.36 6.05 6.49
CA ALA A 420 -2.02 6.35 7.76
C ALA A 420 -1.31 5.74 8.97
N LEU A 421 -0.92 4.47 8.89
CA LEU A 421 -0.15 3.78 9.95
C LEU A 421 1.16 4.50 10.24
N ARG A 422 1.90 4.88 9.19
CA ARG A 422 3.15 5.62 9.34
C ARG A 422 2.93 6.98 10.00
N ALA A 423 1.94 7.74 9.53
CA ALA A 423 1.63 9.06 10.07
C ALA A 423 1.26 8.98 11.56
N ALA A 424 0.43 8.00 11.93
CA ALA A 424 0.04 7.74 13.31
C ALA A 424 1.25 7.36 14.19
N ALA A 425 2.12 6.48 13.71
CA ALA A 425 3.32 6.08 14.43
C ALA A 425 4.32 7.25 14.62
N ARG A 426 4.54 8.07 13.58
CA ARG A 426 5.39 9.27 13.67
C ARG A 426 4.85 10.28 14.67
N ARG A 427 3.52 10.50 14.70
CA ARG A 427 2.88 11.35 15.70
C ARG A 427 3.16 10.82 17.11
N ARG A 428 2.97 9.52 17.35
CA ARG A 428 3.24 8.90 18.66
C ARG A 428 4.69 9.13 19.09
N GLN A 429 5.65 8.87 18.21
CA GLN A 429 7.07 9.11 18.47
C GLN A 429 7.38 10.58 18.80
N ARG A 430 6.74 11.54 18.09
CA ARG A 430 6.87 12.98 18.40
C ARG A 430 6.30 13.33 19.77
N ARG A 431 5.21 12.69 20.20
CA ARG A 431 4.64 12.89 21.53
C ARG A 431 5.57 12.34 22.61
N ASP A 432 6.08 11.13 22.44
CA ASP A 432 6.96 10.48 23.41
C ASP A 432 8.27 11.27 23.59
N THR A 433 8.84 11.76 22.49
CA THR A 433 10.04 12.63 22.55
C THR A 433 9.76 13.97 23.24
N LYS A 434 8.58 14.57 23.08
CA LYS A 434 8.17 15.78 23.82
C LYS A 434 8.01 15.51 25.31
N VAL A 435 7.37 14.40 25.69
CA VAL A 435 7.19 14.00 27.10
C VAL A 435 8.53 13.74 27.78
N SER A 436 9.44 13.01 27.12
CA SER A 436 10.78 12.75 27.64
C SER A 436 11.60 14.05 27.82
N ARG A 437 11.49 14.99 26.87
CA ARG A 437 12.14 16.31 27.00
C ARG A 437 11.56 17.17 28.12
N ALA A 438 10.25 17.10 28.35
CA ALA A 438 9.61 17.80 29.46
C ALA A 438 10.10 17.26 30.81
N ARG A 439 10.19 15.93 30.96
CA ARG A 439 10.71 15.30 32.19
C ARG A 439 12.16 15.62 32.50
N VAL A 440 13.01 15.82 31.50
CA VAL A 440 14.43 16.18 31.70
C VAL A 440 14.61 17.65 32.10
N ARG A 441 13.65 18.53 31.81
CA ARG A 441 13.73 19.96 32.18
C ARG A 441 13.20 20.27 33.57
N SER A 442 12.27 19.48 34.08
CA SER A 442 11.72 19.64 35.44
C SER A 442 12.69 19.44 36.62
N PRO A 443 13.76 18.60 36.58
CA PRO A 443 14.63 18.38 37.74
C PRO A 443 15.44 19.62 38.12
N GLN A 444 15.72 20.50 37.15
CA GLN A 444 16.55 21.69 37.37
C GLN A 444 15.83 22.82 38.14
N LEU A 445 14.50 22.83 38.15
CA LEU A 445 13.74 23.83 38.92
C LEU A 445 13.47 23.38 40.37
N ASP A 446 13.50 22.07 40.63
CA ASP A 446 13.40 21.55 42.00
C ASP A 446 14.75 21.60 42.76
N GLU A 447 15.89 21.66 42.04
CA GLU A 447 17.22 21.86 42.64
C GLU A 447 17.46 23.32 43.08
N GLU A 448 16.89 24.33 42.41
CA GLU A 448 16.98 25.74 42.85
C GLU A 448 16.06 26.05 44.06
N ALA A 449 15.06 25.21 44.34
CA ALA A 449 14.24 25.32 45.54
C ALA A 449 14.89 24.68 46.79
N GLN A 450 15.99 23.91 46.62
CA GLN A 450 16.81 23.41 47.71
C GLN A 450 18.06 24.29 47.85
N GLY A 451 17.93 25.37 48.63
CA GLY A 451 18.98 26.34 48.89
C GLY A 451 20.31 25.78 49.46
N PRO A 452 21.32 26.65 49.70
CA PRO A 452 22.75 26.32 49.83
C PRO A 452 23.20 25.51 51.08
N LEU A 453 22.31 24.81 51.77
CA LEU A 453 22.59 24.26 53.11
C LEU A 453 23.37 22.93 53.15
N GLN A 454 23.86 22.38 52.03
CA GLN A 454 24.54 21.07 52.04
C GLN A 454 25.98 21.03 51.46
N VAL A 455 26.68 22.16 51.32
CA VAL A 455 28.05 22.18 50.75
C VAL A 455 29.18 21.90 51.77
N LEU A 456 28.91 21.25 52.91
CA LEU A 456 29.97 20.92 53.90
C LEU A 456 30.25 19.42 54.09
N GLY A 457 29.62 18.53 53.31
CA GLY A 457 29.57 17.10 53.66
C GLY A 457 30.33 16.09 52.80
N SER A 458 31.10 16.47 51.76
CA SER A 458 31.67 15.44 50.86
C SER A 458 33.06 15.78 50.32
N TRP A 459 34.06 15.52 51.17
CA TRP A 459 35.50 15.54 50.84
C TRP A 459 36.17 14.17 51.00
N PHE A 460 35.41 13.07 51.09
CA PHE A 460 35.96 11.72 51.19
C PHE A 460 35.33 10.79 50.15
N GLY A 461 36.14 10.36 49.16
CA GLY A 461 35.93 9.14 48.36
C GLY A 461 36.26 7.88 49.19
N PRO A 462 36.61 6.70 48.61
CA PRO A 462 36.77 6.33 47.18
C PRO A 462 36.19 4.92 46.82
N GLY A 463 36.35 4.50 45.55
CA GLY A 463 36.72 3.11 45.23
C GLY A 463 35.84 2.26 44.30
N LEU A 464 36.43 1.89 43.13
CA LEU A 464 36.48 0.54 42.50
C LEU A 464 35.13 -0.20 42.28
N ILE A 465 34.73 -0.69 41.11
CA ILE A 465 35.34 -1.71 40.23
C ILE A 465 34.54 -1.68 38.91
N GLN A 466 35.19 -1.77 37.74
CA GLN A 466 34.53 -1.95 36.44
C GLN A 466 35.08 -3.22 35.75
N PRO A 467 34.24 -4.19 35.35
CA PRO A 467 34.68 -5.25 34.45
C PRO A 467 34.27 -4.96 33.00
N CYS A 468 35.26 -4.98 32.11
CA CYS A 468 35.11 -5.00 30.67
C CYS A 468 34.56 -6.36 30.22
N PHE A 469 33.46 -6.38 29.45
CA PHE A 469 33.02 -7.57 28.71
C PHE A 469 33.40 -7.43 27.23
N VAL A 470 34.18 -8.40 26.77
CA VAL A 470 34.61 -8.60 25.38
C VAL A 470 33.46 -9.24 24.60
N ALA A 471 33.03 -8.63 23.49
CA ALA A 471 32.09 -9.22 22.55
C ALA A 471 32.85 -10.01 21.47
N LEU A 472 32.67 -11.34 21.48
CA LEU A 472 33.14 -12.23 20.42
C LEU A 472 32.15 -12.22 19.25
N SER A 473 32.67 -11.90 18.08
CA SER A 473 32.04 -11.98 16.76
C SER A 473 31.79 -13.46 16.39
N TRP A 474 30.57 -13.78 15.94
CA TRP A 474 30.27 -15.02 15.23
C TRP A 474 29.78 -14.68 13.83
N GLY A 475 30.52 -15.17 12.85
CA GLY A 475 30.18 -15.11 11.44
C GLY A 475 29.38 -16.32 11.00
N SER A 476 28.55 -16.07 9.99
CA SER A 476 28.10 -16.98 8.93
C SER A 476 27.22 -18.18 9.29
N ILE A 477 26.54 -18.64 8.22
CA ILE A 477 25.88 -19.94 7.99
C ILE A 477 24.38 -20.01 8.35
N PHE A 478 23.49 -19.83 7.36
CA PHE A 478 22.78 -20.92 6.65
C PHE A 478 21.71 -20.41 5.66
N TYR A 479 21.75 -20.97 4.46
CA TYR A 479 20.65 -21.09 3.50
C TYR A 479 19.71 -22.22 3.96
N CYS A 480 18.40 -21.99 3.87
CA CYS A 480 17.34 -22.99 3.65
C CYS A 480 16.15 -22.30 2.96
#